data_AF-A0A564Z6G1-F1
#
_entry.id   AF-A0A564Z6G1-F1
#
_cell.length_a   1.000
_cell.length_b   1.000
_cell.length_c   1.000
_cell.angle_alpha   90.00
_cell.angle_beta   90.00
_cell.angle_gamma   90.00
#
_symmetry.space_group_name_H-M   'P 1'
#
loop_
_entity.id
_entity.type
_entity.pdbx_description
1 polymer ?
#
loop_
_entity_poly.entity_id
_entity_poly.type
_entity_poly.pdbx_seq_one_letter_code
_entity_poly.pdbx_strand_id
1 'polypeptide(L)'
;MCTPGSSMQHGTFGPNYMPPFDQRGGSAPVDTENLSLEHRTQVTGRELQELLSVSHQSIDEAQERKQALNNHRLKPALYNVFCEIKEKTALSLRSTAAASTEEELNAPDPQLLRLDKMLIAEGVTGTNDIGDFDGASGMAGDSGQIEHADYRVKLTQIRQLYHTELEKYKNACDEFTGHVVNLLREQSRSRPISSTEIELMVGIIRRKFRAIETQLKQSICEAVMILRSRFLDAR
;
A
#
# COMPACT_ATOMS: atom_id res chain seq x y z
N MET A 1 -3.62 63.70 49.75
CA MET A 1 -3.45 64.81 50.71
C MET A 1 -2.09 64.66 51.38
N CYS A 2 -1.47 65.77 51.82
CA CYS A 2 -0.37 65.88 52.79
C CYS A 2 0.89 64.98 52.64
N THR A 3 1.99 65.59 52.20
CA THR A 3 3.34 65.39 52.79
C THR A 3 3.47 66.28 54.06
N PRO A 4 4.38 66.04 55.03
CA PRO A 4 5.87 66.20 54.95
C PRO A 4 6.63 64.99 55.60
N GLY A 5 7.95 64.95 55.84
CA GLY A 5 9.10 65.83 55.54
C GLY A 5 10.15 65.85 56.69
N SER A 6 11.43 66.18 56.38
CA SER A 6 12.56 66.36 57.34
C SER A 6 13.08 65.10 58.09
N SER A 7 14.33 64.98 58.58
CA SER A 7 15.62 65.68 58.36
C SER A 7 16.77 64.96 59.11
N MET A 8 18.05 65.15 58.71
CA MET A 8 19.31 65.28 59.53
C MET A 8 19.54 64.42 60.82
N GLN A 9 20.75 64.03 61.25
CA GLN A 9 22.14 63.87 60.73
C GLN A 9 22.99 63.22 61.88
N HIS A 10 24.32 63.07 61.72
CA HIS A 10 25.30 62.51 62.69
C HIS A 10 25.21 60.99 63.03
N GLY A 11 26.31 60.26 63.28
CA GLY A 11 27.73 60.61 63.04
C GLY A 11 28.75 59.77 63.83
N THR A 12 29.88 59.39 63.18
CA THR A 12 31.18 58.89 63.75
C THR A 12 31.15 57.60 64.62
N PHE A 13 32.11 56.66 64.62
CA PHE A 13 33.58 56.68 64.41
C PHE A 13 34.09 55.39 63.69
N GLY A 14 35.35 55.37 63.20
CA GLY A 14 36.08 54.18 62.69
C GLY A 14 37.22 53.74 63.64
N PRO A 15 38.38 53.20 63.18
CA PRO A 15 38.76 52.75 61.83
C PRO A 15 39.57 51.41 61.78
N ASN A 16 40.21 51.10 60.64
CA ASN A 16 41.38 50.19 60.41
C ASN A 16 41.27 48.66 60.65
N TYR A 17 41.25 47.87 59.55
CA TYR A 17 42.40 47.02 59.12
C TYR A 17 42.21 46.50 57.67
N MET A 18 43.31 46.33 56.89
CA MET A 18 43.33 45.71 55.55
C MET A 18 44.78 45.53 55.02
N PRO A 19 45.06 44.74 53.95
CA PRO A 19 44.25 43.72 53.27
C PRO A 19 44.84 42.31 53.53
N PRO A 20 45.57 41.52 52.68
CA PRO A 20 45.94 41.59 51.25
C PRO A 20 45.58 40.35 50.37
N PHE A 21 45.95 40.44 49.08
CA PHE A 21 46.21 39.36 48.09
C PHE A 21 45.09 38.71 47.26
N ASP A 22 45.47 38.36 46.02
CA ASP A 22 44.62 38.11 44.84
C ASP A 22 43.92 36.74 44.75
N GLN A 23 42.73 36.75 44.13
CA GLN A 23 42.52 35.90 42.95
C GLN A 23 41.50 36.49 41.96
N ARG A 24 41.91 36.73 40.71
CA ARG A 24 40.97 36.76 39.56
C ARG A 24 40.59 35.31 39.25
N GLY A 25 39.31 35.00 39.09
CA GLY A 25 38.90 33.63 38.73
C GLY A 25 37.40 33.33 38.65
N GLY A 26 36.52 34.34 38.72
CA GLY A 26 35.07 34.15 38.66
C GLY A 26 34.51 33.81 37.27
N SER A 27 34.95 32.71 36.67
CA SER A 27 34.32 32.16 35.46
C SER A 27 32.95 31.57 35.81
N ALA A 28 31.88 32.18 35.31
CA ALA A 28 30.54 31.60 35.38
C ALA A 28 30.50 30.24 34.65
N PRO A 29 29.61 29.31 35.02
CA PRO A 29 29.39 28.08 34.26
C PRO A 29 28.74 28.44 32.92
N VAL A 30 29.57 28.53 31.86
CA VAL A 30 29.14 28.98 30.53
C VAL A 30 28.12 28.00 29.93
N ASP A 31 26.93 28.54 29.63
CA ASP A 31 25.87 28.24 28.64
C ASP A 31 25.93 26.97 27.75
N THR A 32 26.53 25.88 28.21
CA THR A 32 26.82 24.70 27.38
C THR A 32 25.52 24.00 26.93
N GLU A 33 24.48 24.01 27.78
CA GLU A 33 23.16 23.52 27.39
C GLU A 33 22.41 24.49 26.47
N ASN A 34 22.53 25.81 26.67
CA ASN A 34 21.95 26.81 25.77
C ASN A 34 22.54 26.71 24.35
N LEU A 35 23.88 26.70 24.23
CA LEU A 35 24.55 26.52 22.93
C LEU A 35 24.17 25.18 22.27
N SER A 36 23.99 24.11 23.05
CA SER A 36 23.52 22.82 22.52
C SER A 36 22.08 22.89 22.00
N LEU A 37 21.20 23.59 22.72
CA LEU A 37 19.81 23.80 22.33
C LEU A 37 19.68 24.68 21.07
N GLU A 38 20.44 25.79 21.01
CA GLU A 38 20.52 26.66 19.85
C GLU A 38 21.13 25.96 18.64
N HIS A 39 22.19 25.16 18.83
CA HIS A 39 22.74 24.36 17.74
C HIS A 39 21.71 23.36 17.21
N ARG A 40 20.95 22.71 18.09
CA ARG A 40 19.90 21.77 17.69
C ARG A 40 18.77 22.46 16.94
N THR A 41 18.30 23.64 17.36
CA THR A 41 17.27 24.39 16.63
C THR A 41 17.78 24.95 15.29
N GLN A 42 19.06 25.33 15.20
CA GLN A 42 19.71 25.72 13.93
C GLN A 42 19.95 24.55 12.96
N VAL A 43 20.15 23.34 13.47
CA VAL A 43 20.21 22.12 12.65
C VAL A 43 18.81 21.77 12.15
N THR A 44 17.82 21.64 13.04
CA THR A 44 16.43 21.34 12.66
C THR A 44 15.83 22.42 11.75
N GLY A 45 16.17 23.69 11.93
CA GLY A 45 15.78 24.77 11.01
C GLY A 45 16.32 24.59 9.59
N ARG A 46 17.58 24.12 9.46
CA ARG A 46 18.17 23.80 8.15
C ARG A 46 17.58 22.52 7.55
N GLU A 47 17.41 21.47 8.33
CA GLU A 47 16.77 20.22 7.90
C GLU A 47 15.34 20.49 7.38
N LEU A 48 14.56 21.32 8.08
CA LEU A 48 13.24 21.74 7.64
C LEU A 48 13.27 22.58 6.35
N GLN A 49 14.26 23.45 6.17
CA GLN A 49 14.41 24.27 4.96
C GLN A 49 14.87 23.41 3.75
N GLU A 50 15.74 22.43 3.96
CA GLU A 50 16.10 21.44 2.94
C GLU A 50 14.88 20.59 2.56
N LEU A 51 14.10 20.10 3.52
CA LEU A 51 12.85 19.38 3.27
C LEU A 51 11.83 20.23 2.49
N LEU A 52 11.71 21.52 2.81
CA LEU A 52 10.85 22.44 2.06
C LEU A 52 11.32 22.55 0.59
N SER A 53 12.63 22.62 0.38
CA SER A 53 13.23 22.73 -0.96
C SER A 53 12.97 21.52 -1.87
N VAL A 54 12.73 20.32 -1.31
CA VAL A 54 12.40 19.11 -2.09
C VAL A 54 11.18 19.32 -2.98
N SER A 55 10.21 20.12 -2.52
CA SER A 55 8.99 20.49 -3.27
C SER A 55 9.27 21.31 -4.54
N HIS A 56 10.49 21.80 -4.72
CA HIS A 56 10.93 22.65 -5.84
C HIS A 56 12.07 22.02 -6.66
N GLN A 57 12.53 20.81 -6.32
CA GLN A 57 13.58 20.12 -7.08
C GLN A 57 13.02 19.56 -8.38
N SER A 58 13.82 19.60 -9.45
CA SER A 58 13.48 18.93 -10.71
C SER A 58 13.50 17.40 -10.57
N ILE A 59 12.81 16.70 -11.47
CA ILE A 59 12.76 15.23 -11.46
C ILE A 59 14.16 14.61 -11.67
N ASP A 60 15.00 15.26 -12.48
CA ASP A 60 16.34 14.79 -12.81
C ASP A 60 17.31 14.97 -11.64
N GLU A 61 17.28 16.12 -10.96
CA GLU A 61 17.95 16.33 -9.68
C GLU A 61 17.57 15.28 -8.62
N ALA A 62 16.28 14.94 -8.55
CA ALA A 62 15.80 13.93 -7.60
C ALA A 62 16.33 12.52 -7.97
N GLN A 63 16.46 12.18 -9.26
CA GLN A 63 17.13 10.94 -9.68
C GLN A 63 18.64 10.99 -9.40
N GLU A 64 19.32 12.12 -9.62
CA GLU A 64 20.75 12.25 -9.35
C GLU A 64 21.05 12.09 -7.84
N ARG A 65 20.31 12.79 -6.97
CA ARG A 65 20.41 12.63 -5.50
C ARG A 65 20.14 11.18 -5.07
N LYS A 66 19.13 10.52 -5.67
CA LYS A 66 18.82 9.10 -5.45
C LYS A 66 19.96 8.18 -5.91
N GLN A 67 20.59 8.46 -7.05
CA GLN A 67 21.70 7.67 -7.60
C GLN A 67 22.98 7.84 -6.77
N ALA A 68 23.29 9.07 -6.33
CA ALA A 68 24.39 9.36 -5.42
C ALA A 68 24.23 8.61 -4.08
N LEU A 69 23.03 8.66 -3.49
CA LEU A 69 22.70 7.88 -2.28
C LEU A 69 22.81 6.37 -2.51
N ASN A 70 22.32 5.88 -3.66
CA ASN A 70 22.38 4.46 -4.02
C ASN A 70 23.82 3.93 -4.14
N ASN A 71 24.75 4.78 -4.58
CA ASN A 71 26.17 4.45 -4.74
C ASN A 71 27.02 4.77 -3.50
N HIS A 72 26.43 5.29 -2.42
CA HIS A 72 27.19 5.78 -1.26
C HIS A 72 27.80 4.64 -0.42
N ARG A 73 29.09 4.75 -0.10
CA ARG A 73 29.87 3.68 0.56
C ARG A 73 29.31 3.20 1.91
N LEU A 74 28.64 4.07 2.68
CA LEU A 74 28.03 3.68 3.97
C LEU A 74 26.62 3.07 3.83
N LYS A 75 26.01 3.09 2.64
CA LYS A 75 24.65 2.60 2.43
C LYS A 75 24.44 1.15 2.91
N PRO A 76 25.32 0.17 2.64
CA PRO A 76 25.11 -1.20 3.11
C PRO A 76 25.09 -1.31 4.65
N ALA A 77 25.97 -0.58 5.34
CA ALA A 77 26.01 -0.55 6.79
C ALA A 77 24.73 0.09 7.39
N LEU A 78 24.30 1.24 6.86
CA LEU A 78 23.06 1.88 7.29
C LEU A 78 21.83 1.03 7.00
N TYR A 79 21.79 0.35 5.85
CA TYR A 79 20.70 -0.56 5.50
C TYR A 79 20.58 -1.74 6.48
N ASN A 80 21.71 -2.34 6.89
CA ASN A 80 21.71 -3.40 7.91
C ASN A 80 21.20 -2.88 9.27
N VAL A 81 21.60 -1.68 9.70
CA VAL A 81 21.08 -1.05 10.92
C VAL A 81 19.58 -0.80 10.82
N PHE A 82 19.08 -0.37 9.66
CA PHE A 82 17.63 -0.24 9.45
C PHE A 82 16.90 -1.61 9.46
N CYS A 83 17.51 -2.68 8.95
CA CYS A 83 16.97 -4.05 9.07
C CYS A 83 16.83 -4.46 10.54
N GLU A 84 17.90 -4.33 11.33
CA GLU A 84 17.88 -4.61 12.77
C GLU A 84 16.82 -3.78 13.50
N ILE A 85 16.71 -2.48 13.20
CA ILE A 85 15.69 -1.61 13.80
C ILE A 85 14.30 -2.09 13.42
N LYS A 86 14.05 -2.44 12.15
CA LYS A 86 12.75 -2.96 11.70
C LYS A 86 12.40 -4.27 12.39
N GLU A 87 13.34 -5.22 12.48
CA GLU A 87 13.12 -6.50 13.18
C GLU A 87 12.80 -6.30 14.67
N LYS A 88 13.54 -5.41 15.35
CA LYS A 88 13.33 -5.08 16.78
C LYS A 88 12.05 -4.27 17.05
N THR A 89 11.46 -3.62 16.04
CA THR A 89 10.27 -2.75 16.19
C THR A 89 8.99 -3.26 15.51
N ALA A 90 9.06 -4.26 14.62
CA ALA A 90 7.89 -4.77 13.87
C ALA A 90 6.87 -5.57 14.72
N LEU A 91 7.10 -5.71 16.03
CA LEU A 91 6.24 -6.40 16.99
C LEU A 91 4.95 -5.62 17.32
N SER A 92 4.03 -5.49 16.36
CA SER A 92 2.62 -5.22 16.68
C SER A 92 1.64 -5.58 15.55
N LEU A 93 1.73 -4.92 14.39
CA LEU A 93 0.61 -4.84 13.44
C LEU A 93 0.58 -5.91 12.34
N ARG A 94 1.71 -6.60 12.06
CA ARG A 94 1.80 -7.51 10.91
C ARG A 94 1.48 -8.97 11.23
N SER A 95 1.79 -9.45 12.43
CA SER A 95 1.60 -10.87 12.80
C SER A 95 0.13 -11.25 13.03
N THR A 96 -0.67 -10.35 13.62
CA THR A 96 -2.11 -10.55 13.85
C THR A 96 -2.90 -10.62 12.54
N ALA A 97 -2.49 -9.82 11.56
CA ALA A 97 -3.01 -9.91 10.19
C ALA A 97 -2.52 -11.18 9.49
N ALA A 98 -1.20 -11.38 9.37
CA ALA A 98 -0.64 -12.46 8.54
C ALA A 98 -1.13 -13.86 8.93
N ALA A 99 -1.11 -14.22 10.22
CA ALA A 99 -1.46 -15.57 10.67
C ALA A 99 -2.93 -15.96 10.38
N SER A 100 -3.85 -14.99 10.41
CA SER A 100 -5.26 -15.21 10.04
C SER A 100 -5.48 -15.04 8.52
N THR A 101 -4.74 -14.12 7.90
CA THR A 101 -4.85 -13.78 6.49
C THR A 101 -4.30 -14.89 5.58
N GLU A 102 -3.27 -15.63 5.95
CA GLU A 102 -2.67 -16.65 5.07
C GLU A 102 -3.57 -17.88 4.87
N GLU A 103 -4.27 -18.36 5.91
CA GLU A 103 -5.25 -19.44 5.78
C GLU A 103 -6.49 -18.98 4.98
N GLU A 104 -7.00 -17.77 5.26
CA GLU A 104 -8.12 -17.15 4.55
C GLU A 104 -7.75 -16.69 3.11
N LEU A 105 -6.47 -16.43 2.80
CA LEU A 105 -5.99 -16.17 1.43
C LEU A 105 -6.06 -17.43 0.58
N ASN A 106 -5.67 -18.57 1.15
CA ASN A 106 -5.64 -19.84 0.44
C ASN A 106 -7.00 -20.55 0.41
N ALA A 107 -7.93 -20.17 1.29
CA ALA A 107 -9.31 -20.60 1.23
C ALA A 107 -9.94 -20.26 -0.16
N PRO A 108 -10.53 -21.24 -0.87
CA PRO A 108 -11.28 -21.00 -2.09
C PRO A 108 -12.63 -20.36 -1.75
N ASP A 109 -12.99 -19.29 -2.47
CA ASP A 109 -14.27 -18.59 -2.27
C ASP A 109 -15.44 -19.54 -2.67
N PRO A 110 -16.38 -19.86 -1.75
CA PRO A 110 -17.49 -20.75 -2.02
C PRO A 110 -18.52 -20.16 -3.00
N GLN A 111 -18.64 -18.84 -3.09
CA GLN A 111 -19.48 -18.18 -4.11
C GLN A 111 -18.81 -18.30 -5.49
N LEU A 112 -17.51 -18.03 -5.59
CA LEU A 112 -16.74 -18.18 -6.83
C LEU A 112 -16.82 -19.64 -7.34
N LEU A 113 -16.59 -20.63 -6.47
CA LEU A 113 -16.70 -22.05 -6.80
C LEU A 113 -18.12 -22.47 -7.23
N ARG A 114 -19.18 -21.84 -6.68
CA ARG A 114 -20.56 -22.07 -7.12
C ARG A 114 -20.81 -21.50 -8.52
N LEU A 115 -20.28 -20.32 -8.81
CA LEU A 115 -20.37 -19.69 -10.13
C LEU A 115 -19.58 -20.48 -11.18
N ASP A 116 -18.37 -20.95 -10.86
CA ASP A 116 -17.58 -21.79 -11.78
C ASP A 116 -18.33 -23.09 -12.14
N LYS A 117 -18.93 -23.78 -11.17
CA LYS A 117 -19.76 -24.97 -11.43
C LYS A 117 -21.00 -24.66 -12.29
N MET A 118 -21.59 -23.47 -12.14
CA MET A 118 -22.71 -23.02 -12.97
C MET A 118 -22.25 -22.74 -14.41
N LEU A 119 -21.16 -21.99 -14.61
CA LEU A 119 -20.59 -21.73 -15.93
C LEU A 119 -20.13 -23.02 -16.64
N ILE A 120 -19.67 -24.03 -15.90
CA ILE A 120 -19.36 -25.36 -16.48
C ILE A 120 -20.63 -26.05 -16.98
N ALA A 121 -21.71 -26.04 -16.20
CA ALA A 121 -22.99 -26.65 -16.59
C ALA A 121 -23.64 -25.96 -17.80
N GLU A 122 -23.36 -24.68 -18.04
CA GLU A 122 -23.78 -23.93 -19.24
C GLU A 122 -22.82 -24.09 -20.44
N GLY A 123 -21.71 -24.84 -20.27
CA GLY A 123 -20.64 -24.93 -21.26
C GLY A 123 -20.00 -23.58 -21.58
N VAL A 124 -19.94 -22.67 -20.60
CA VAL A 124 -19.29 -21.35 -20.70
C VAL A 124 -17.86 -21.38 -20.15
N THR A 125 -17.57 -22.27 -19.21
CA THR A 125 -16.22 -22.63 -18.77
C THR A 125 -15.96 -24.11 -18.94
N GLY A 126 -14.85 -24.45 -19.58
CA GLY A 126 -14.43 -25.83 -19.81
C GLY A 126 -13.37 -25.87 -20.91
N THR A 127 -12.61 -26.95 -21.01
CA THR A 127 -11.93 -27.24 -22.27
C THR A 127 -12.96 -27.83 -23.23
N ASN A 128 -12.81 -27.56 -24.53
CA ASN A 128 -13.68 -28.14 -25.56
C ASN A 128 -13.35 -29.62 -25.85
N ASP A 129 -12.66 -30.30 -24.93
CA ASP A 129 -12.30 -31.72 -25.01
C ASP A 129 -13.49 -32.66 -24.67
N ILE A 130 -14.72 -32.13 -24.65
CA ILE A 130 -15.91 -32.94 -24.90
C ILE A 130 -16.04 -33.13 -26.41
N GLY A 131 -15.17 -34.00 -26.93
CA GLY A 131 -15.58 -34.81 -28.08
C GLY A 131 -16.78 -35.66 -27.68
N ASP A 132 -17.72 -35.83 -28.61
CA ASP A 132 -18.90 -36.69 -28.46
C ASP A 132 -19.89 -36.29 -27.35
N PHE A 133 -20.51 -35.11 -27.50
CA PHE A 133 -21.91 -34.92 -27.11
C PHE A 133 -22.77 -34.56 -28.32
N ASP A 134 -22.86 -35.47 -29.29
CA ASP A 134 -24.00 -35.49 -30.20
C ASP A 134 -25.24 -35.95 -29.40
N GLY A 135 -25.88 -34.99 -28.73
CA GLY A 135 -27.09 -35.18 -27.94
C GLY A 135 -28.31 -35.48 -28.82
N ALA A 136 -28.31 -36.62 -29.49
CA ALA A 136 -29.29 -37.04 -30.48
C ALA A 136 -30.68 -37.32 -29.87
N SER A 137 -31.42 -36.27 -29.54
CA SER A 137 -32.86 -36.27 -29.21
C SER A 137 -33.43 -34.86 -29.32
N GLY A 138 -34.48 -34.60 -30.12
CA GLY A 138 -35.20 -35.50 -31.02
C GLY A 138 -36.20 -34.73 -31.91
N MET A 139 -36.87 -35.43 -32.81
CA MET A 139 -37.79 -34.90 -33.83
C MET A 139 -38.75 -33.79 -33.31
N ALA A 140 -38.60 -32.56 -33.82
CA ALA A 140 -39.56 -31.46 -33.67
C ALA A 140 -39.58 -30.59 -34.93
N GLY A 141 -40.69 -29.90 -35.18
CA GLY A 141 -41.03 -29.32 -36.49
C GLY A 141 -40.11 -28.19 -36.98
N ASP A 142 -40.13 -28.02 -38.30
CA ASP A 142 -39.34 -27.04 -39.08
C ASP A 142 -39.35 -25.62 -38.50
N SER A 143 -40.52 -25.18 -38.01
CA SER A 143 -40.73 -23.86 -37.39
C SER A 143 -39.84 -23.60 -36.15
N GLY A 144 -39.42 -24.62 -35.41
CA GLY A 144 -38.60 -24.48 -34.21
C GLY A 144 -37.10 -24.37 -34.45
N GLN A 145 -36.62 -24.65 -35.67
CA GLN A 145 -35.17 -24.65 -35.95
C GLN A 145 -34.54 -23.25 -35.83
N ILE A 146 -35.28 -22.21 -36.22
CA ILE A 146 -34.79 -20.83 -36.28
C ILE A 146 -34.58 -20.28 -34.87
N GLU A 147 -35.53 -20.49 -33.95
CA GLU A 147 -35.43 -20.03 -32.56
C GLU A 147 -34.29 -20.73 -31.81
N HIS A 148 -34.11 -22.04 -32.04
CA HIS A 148 -32.95 -22.77 -31.55
C HIS A 148 -31.63 -22.31 -32.18
N ALA A 149 -31.61 -21.84 -33.43
CA ALA A 149 -30.41 -21.22 -34.02
C ALA A 149 -30.09 -19.89 -33.33
N ASP A 150 -31.09 -19.02 -33.14
CA ASP A 150 -30.95 -17.72 -32.49
C ASP A 150 -30.47 -17.85 -31.02
N TYR A 151 -30.98 -18.84 -30.28
CA TYR A 151 -30.50 -19.17 -28.94
C TYR A 151 -29.02 -19.60 -28.94
N ARG A 152 -28.62 -20.49 -29.88
CA ARG A 152 -27.22 -20.96 -30.00
C ARG A 152 -26.26 -19.83 -30.36
N VAL A 153 -26.66 -18.90 -31.22
CA VAL A 153 -25.87 -17.70 -31.57
C VAL A 153 -25.70 -16.81 -30.34
N LYS A 154 -26.79 -16.49 -29.62
CA LYS A 154 -26.75 -15.63 -28.43
C LYS A 154 -25.92 -16.26 -27.29
N LEU A 155 -26.03 -17.56 -27.07
CA LEU A 155 -25.21 -18.29 -26.09
C LEU A 155 -23.72 -18.28 -26.49
N THR A 156 -23.42 -18.42 -27.78
CA THR A 156 -22.03 -18.32 -28.29
C THR A 156 -21.46 -16.91 -28.10
N GLN A 157 -22.27 -15.87 -28.29
CA GLN A 157 -21.88 -14.48 -28.02
C GLN A 157 -21.58 -14.25 -26.53
N ILE A 158 -22.37 -14.82 -25.62
CA ILE A 158 -22.13 -14.74 -24.15
C ILE A 158 -20.80 -15.44 -23.79
N ARG A 159 -20.51 -16.59 -24.40
CA ARG A 159 -19.22 -17.31 -24.22
C ARG A 159 -18.03 -16.47 -24.67
N GLN A 160 -18.12 -15.89 -25.87
CA GLN A 160 -17.08 -15.01 -26.42
C GLN A 160 -16.85 -13.79 -25.51
N LEU A 161 -17.92 -13.12 -25.08
CA LEU A 161 -17.84 -11.98 -24.15
C LEU A 161 -17.14 -12.37 -22.84
N TYR A 162 -17.53 -13.49 -22.23
CA TYR A 162 -16.90 -13.98 -21.00
C TYR A 162 -15.38 -14.18 -21.17
N HIS A 163 -14.95 -14.87 -22.23
CA HIS A 163 -13.53 -15.11 -22.47
C HIS A 163 -12.76 -13.80 -22.72
N THR A 164 -13.32 -12.87 -23.50
CA THR A 164 -12.71 -11.57 -23.78
C THR A 164 -12.56 -10.71 -22.52
N GLU A 165 -13.59 -10.64 -21.66
CA GLU A 165 -13.49 -9.88 -20.40
C GLU A 165 -12.59 -10.59 -19.37
N LEU A 166 -12.57 -11.93 -19.33
CA LEU A 166 -11.67 -12.71 -18.48
C LEU A 166 -10.20 -12.50 -18.86
N GLU A 167 -9.89 -12.40 -20.15
CA GLU A 167 -8.54 -12.09 -20.64
C GLU A 167 -8.11 -10.68 -20.24
N LYS A 168 -8.98 -9.66 -20.47
CA LYS A 168 -8.73 -8.28 -20.00
C LYS A 168 -8.50 -8.21 -18.49
N TYR A 169 -9.34 -8.90 -17.71
CA TYR A 169 -9.19 -9.00 -16.25
C TYR A 169 -7.84 -9.59 -15.84
N LYS A 170 -7.43 -10.71 -16.43
CA LYS A 170 -6.12 -11.34 -16.16
C LYS A 170 -4.96 -10.41 -16.50
N ASN A 171 -4.96 -9.86 -17.71
CA ASN A 171 -3.90 -8.97 -18.18
C ASN A 171 -3.76 -7.73 -17.27
N ALA A 172 -4.87 -7.10 -16.87
CA ALA A 172 -4.85 -5.98 -15.94
C ALA A 172 -4.38 -6.38 -14.51
N CYS A 173 -4.75 -7.57 -14.04
CA CYS A 173 -4.30 -8.08 -12.75
C CYS A 173 -2.78 -8.36 -12.73
N ASP A 174 -2.25 -8.97 -13.78
CA ASP A 174 -0.83 -9.28 -13.90
C ASP A 174 0.02 -8.02 -14.15
N GLU A 175 -0.46 -7.08 -14.97
CA GLU A 175 0.17 -5.76 -15.16
C GLU A 175 0.25 -4.99 -13.83
N PHE A 176 -0.87 -4.85 -13.11
CA PHE A 176 -0.90 -4.16 -11.82
C PHE A 176 -0.03 -4.87 -10.77
N THR A 177 -0.07 -6.20 -10.71
CA THR A 177 0.78 -6.99 -9.81
C THR A 177 2.25 -6.80 -10.14
N GLY A 178 2.62 -6.80 -11.43
CA GLY A 178 3.97 -6.52 -11.91
C GLY A 178 4.44 -5.12 -11.52
N HIS A 179 3.61 -4.10 -11.72
CA HIS A 179 3.90 -2.72 -11.29
C HIS A 179 4.12 -2.60 -9.78
N VAL A 180 3.29 -3.24 -8.95
CA VAL A 180 3.47 -3.23 -7.48
C VAL A 180 4.72 -4.01 -7.05
N VAL A 181 4.99 -5.18 -7.63
CA VAL A 181 6.22 -5.95 -7.32
C VAL A 181 7.47 -5.17 -7.71
N ASN A 182 7.48 -4.53 -8.88
CA ASN A 182 8.59 -3.69 -9.33
C ASN A 182 8.78 -2.47 -8.42
N LEU A 183 7.70 -1.78 -8.04
CA LEU A 183 7.74 -0.66 -7.10
C LEU A 183 8.29 -1.08 -5.73
N LEU A 184 7.85 -2.21 -5.17
CA LEU A 184 8.31 -2.71 -3.88
C LEU A 184 9.76 -3.21 -3.93
N ARG A 185 10.20 -3.81 -5.04
CA ARG A 185 11.62 -4.19 -5.28
C ARG A 185 12.53 -3.00 -5.50
N GLU A 186 12.03 -1.88 -6.04
CA GLU A 186 12.78 -0.62 -6.11
C GLU A 186 12.85 0.05 -4.74
N GLN A 187 11.75 0.06 -3.97
CA GLN A 187 11.73 0.60 -2.60
C GLN A 187 12.58 -0.24 -1.62
N SER A 188 12.69 -1.56 -1.83
CA SER A 188 13.57 -2.42 -1.03
C SER A 188 15.06 -2.14 -1.24
N ARG A 189 15.43 -1.29 -2.21
CA ARG A 189 16.82 -0.82 -2.40
C ARG A 189 17.17 0.36 -1.48
N SER A 190 16.20 1.07 -0.91
CA SER A 190 16.43 2.26 -0.08
C SER A 190 15.92 2.12 1.36
N ARG A 191 14.92 1.26 1.62
CA ARG A 191 14.46 0.92 2.98
C ARG A 191 14.20 -0.60 3.12
N PRO A 192 14.30 -1.18 4.34
CA PRO A 192 14.07 -2.61 4.54
C PRO A 192 12.64 -3.07 4.20
N ILE A 193 12.51 -3.90 3.18
CA ILE A 193 11.27 -4.62 2.81
C ILE A 193 11.67 -6.08 2.56
N SER A 194 11.06 -7.03 3.27
CA SER A 194 11.33 -8.47 3.09
C SER A 194 10.55 -9.02 1.91
N SER A 195 11.02 -10.11 1.27
CA SER A 195 10.27 -10.82 0.22
C SER A 195 8.87 -11.20 0.69
N THR A 196 8.76 -11.72 1.92
CA THR A 196 7.50 -12.05 2.60
C THR A 196 6.57 -10.85 2.79
N GLU A 197 7.07 -9.61 2.80
CA GLU A 197 6.24 -8.40 2.85
C GLU A 197 5.65 -8.09 1.47
N ILE A 198 6.44 -8.26 0.41
CA ILE A 198 6.00 -8.12 -0.98
C ILE A 198 4.95 -9.19 -1.33
N GLU A 199 5.20 -10.44 -0.94
CA GLU A 199 4.30 -11.57 -1.15
C GLU A 199 2.93 -11.37 -0.45
N LEU A 200 2.93 -10.92 0.81
CA LEU A 200 1.69 -10.56 1.51
C LEU A 200 0.94 -9.40 0.84
N MET A 201 1.63 -8.35 0.41
CA MET A 201 0.98 -7.23 -0.31
C MET A 201 0.36 -7.70 -1.64
N VAL A 202 1.03 -8.57 -2.39
CA VAL A 202 0.49 -9.20 -3.61
C VAL A 202 -0.70 -10.11 -3.29
N GLY A 203 -0.67 -10.86 -2.19
CA GLY A 203 -1.80 -11.66 -1.71
C GLY A 203 -3.03 -10.81 -1.42
N ILE A 204 -2.87 -9.71 -0.68
CA ILE A 204 -3.95 -8.74 -0.37
C ILE A 204 -4.52 -8.11 -1.65
N ILE A 205 -3.67 -7.80 -2.64
CA ILE A 205 -4.11 -7.28 -3.95
C ILE A 205 -4.92 -8.32 -4.71
N ARG A 206 -4.43 -9.57 -4.82
CA ARG A 206 -5.16 -10.67 -5.46
C ARG A 206 -6.50 -10.97 -4.80
N ARG A 207 -6.58 -10.87 -3.46
CA ARG A 207 -7.85 -10.96 -2.72
C ARG A 207 -8.85 -9.88 -3.13
N LYS A 208 -8.39 -8.64 -3.34
CA LYS A 208 -9.26 -7.55 -3.85
C LYS A 208 -9.72 -7.80 -5.29
N PHE A 209 -8.87 -8.39 -6.14
CA PHE A 209 -9.24 -8.74 -7.51
C PHE A 209 -10.29 -9.86 -7.61
N ARG A 210 -10.32 -10.83 -6.67
CA ARG A 210 -11.37 -11.87 -6.63
C ARG A 210 -12.80 -11.29 -6.67
N ALA A 211 -13.04 -10.11 -6.07
CA ALA A 211 -14.36 -9.48 -6.12
C ALA A 211 -14.80 -9.13 -7.56
N ILE A 212 -13.87 -8.71 -8.41
CA ILE A 212 -14.11 -8.41 -9.83
C ILE A 212 -14.37 -9.71 -10.60
N GLU A 213 -13.63 -10.79 -10.30
CA GLU A 213 -13.84 -12.11 -10.89
C GLU A 213 -15.22 -12.68 -10.55
N THR A 214 -15.63 -12.60 -9.27
CA THR A 214 -16.96 -13.00 -8.80
C THR A 214 -18.05 -12.19 -9.50
N GLN A 215 -17.87 -10.87 -9.65
CA GLN A 215 -18.82 -10.01 -10.38
C GLN A 215 -18.93 -10.37 -11.87
N LEU A 216 -17.80 -10.62 -12.55
CA LEU A 216 -17.77 -11.06 -13.95
C LEU A 216 -18.50 -12.39 -14.14
N LYS A 217 -18.16 -13.40 -13.34
CA LYS A 217 -18.80 -14.72 -13.42
C LYS A 217 -20.29 -14.66 -13.08
N GLN A 218 -20.69 -13.84 -12.11
CA GLN A 218 -22.11 -13.63 -11.78
C GLN A 218 -22.88 -12.97 -12.93
N SER A 219 -22.36 -11.90 -13.51
CA SER A 219 -22.98 -11.20 -14.65
C SER A 219 -23.24 -12.15 -15.84
N ILE A 220 -22.29 -13.04 -16.13
CA ILE A 220 -22.43 -14.05 -17.19
C ILE A 220 -23.43 -15.15 -16.82
N CYS A 221 -23.47 -15.61 -15.57
CA CYS A 221 -24.51 -16.54 -15.10
C CYS A 221 -25.92 -15.94 -15.26
N GLU A 222 -26.10 -14.68 -14.84
CA GLU A 222 -27.36 -13.95 -14.97
C GLU A 222 -27.77 -13.77 -16.45
N ALA A 223 -26.82 -13.45 -17.33
CA ALA A 223 -27.06 -13.35 -18.77
C ALA A 223 -27.55 -14.68 -19.38
N VAL A 224 -26.98 -15.83 -19.00
CA VAL A 224 -27.44 -17.15 -19.46
C VAL A 224 -28.82 -17.51 -18.87
N MET A 225 -29.07 -17.20 -17.59
CA MET A 225 -30.40 -17.40 -16.98
C MET A 225 -31.48 -16.57 -17.69
N ILE A 226 -31.21 -15.31 -18.03
CA ILE A 226 -32.13 -14.45 -18.78
C ILE A 226 -32.35 -14.99 -20.21
N LEU A 227 -31.30 -15.47 -20.88
CA LEU A 227 -31.42 -16.09 -22.20
C LEU A 227 -32.27 -17.37 -22.16
N ARG A 228 -32.13 -18.19 -21.11
CA ARG A 228 -32.96 -19.39 -20.89
C ARG A 228 -34.42 -19.06 -20.60
N SER A 229 -34.70 -18.10 -19.71
CA SER A 229 -36.09 -17.67 -19.43
C SER A 229 -36.77 -17.26 -20.73
N ARG A 230 -36.18 -16.30 -21.46
CA ARG A 230 -36.74 -15.78 -22.72
C ARG A 230 -36.94 -16.84 -23.80
N PHE A 231 -36.20 -17.94 -23.77
CA PHE A 231 -36.39 -19.07 -24.68
C PHE A 231 -37.54 -19.99 -24.25
N LEU A 232 -37.73 -20.20 -22.93
CA LEU A 232 -38.86 -20.96 -22.38
C LEU A 232 -40.17 -20.16 -22.45
N ASP A 233 -40.11 -18.86 -22.21
CA ASP A 233 -41.25 -17.92 -22.27
C ASP A 233 -41.81 -17.74 -23.70
N ALA A 234 -41.08 -18.19 -24.72
CA ALA A 234 -41.44 -18.07 -26.13
C ALA A 234 -42.10 -19.34 -26.74
N ARG A 235 -42.22 -20.45 -25.98
CA ARG A 235 -42.49 -21.79 -26.54
C ARG A 235 -43.43 -22.69 -25.72
#